data_AF-A0A165BRG0-F1
#
_entry.id   AF-A0A165BRG0-F1
#
_cell.length_a   1.000
_cell.length_b   1.000
_cell.length_c   1.000
_cell.angle_alpha   90.00
_cell.angle_beta   90.00
_cell.angle_gamma   90.00
#
_symmetry.space_group_name_H-M   'P 1'
#
loop_
_entity.id
_entity.type
_entity.pdbx_description
1 polymer ?
#
loop_
_entity_poly.entity_id
_entity_poly.type
_entity_poly.pdbx_seq_one_letter_code
_entity_poly.pdbx_strand_id
1 'polypeptide(L)'
;MNTTDTGIPTHIAKVNVTTPSTADASQKRRKQPANFMCPIPGCGSTFTRHFNLKGHLRSHAEEKPFQCKWPGCGKGFARQHDCKRHEQLHLNIRPYPCEGCKKNFARMDALNRHRESSSLGLSSFAIDVFSF
;
A
#
# COMPACT_ATOMS: atom_id res chain seq x y z
N MET A 1 79.73 35.88 24.95
CA MET A 1 80.37 35.24 23.78
C MET A 1 79.35 34.28 23.20
N ASN A 2 78.97 34.58 21.96
CA ASN A 2 78.36 33.77 20.91
C ASN A 2 77.48 32.53 21.17
N THR A 3 76.52 32.45 20.24
CA THR A 3 76.01 31.28 19.52
C THR A 3 74.96 30.39 20.20
N THR A 4 73.73 30.54 19.69
CA THR A 4 72.88 29.47 19.13
C THR A 4 73.06 28.06 19.69
N ASP A 5 72.01 27.50 20.27
CA ASP A 5 71.47 26.24 19.76
C ASP A 5 70.00 26.02 20.17
N THR A 6 69.31 25.41 19.23
CA THR A 6 67.95 24.96 19.15
C THR A 6 67.53 24.03 20.29
N GLY A 7 66.38 24.31 20.91
CA GLY A 7 65.78 23.49 21.96
C GLY A 7 64.25 23.51 21.84
N ILE A 8 63.70 22.38 21.40
CA ILE A 8 62.29 22.10 21.12
C ILE A 8 61.40 22.30 22.37
N PRO A 9 60.31 23.07 22.31
CA PRO A 9 59.21 22.91 23.25
C PRO A 9 58.10 22.03 22.65
N THR A 10 57.97 20.83 23.23
CA THR A 10 56.90 19.86 23.04
C THR A 10 55.56 20.41 23.55
N HIS A 11 54.78 21.05 22.69
CA HIS A 11 53.35 21.26 22.95
C HIS A 11 52.56 20.07 22.43
N ILE A 12 52.22 19.18 23.36
CA ILE A 12 51.19 18.15 23.22
C ILE A 12 49.85 18.81 22.89
N ALA A 13 49.48 18.83 21.60
CA ALA A 13 48.13 19.14 21.17
C ALA A 13 47.21 17.98 21.55
N LYS A 14 46.23 18.24 22.42
CA LYS A 14 45.13 17.31 22.69
C LYS A 14 44.36 17.12 21.39
N VAL A 15 44.52 15.97 20.75
CA VAL A 15 43.65 15.52 19.67
C VAL A 15 42.24 15.35 20.25
N ASN A 16 41.36 16.31 19.97
CA ASN A 16 39.94 16.14 20.22
C ASN A 16 39.44 15.14 19.17
N VAL A 17 39.35 13.86 19.57
CA VAL A 17 38.67 12.84 18.78
C VAL A 17 37.18 13.16 18.84
N THR A 18 36.72 14.02 17.94
CA THR A 18 35.30 14.22 17.71
C THR A 18 34.77 12.96 17.04
N THR A 19 34.09 12.12 17.80
CA THR A 19 33.34 11.00 17.26
C THR A 19 32.26 11.55 16.31
N PRO A 20 32.20 11.10 15.04
CA PRO A 20 31.08 11.46 14.19
C PRO A 20 29.82 10.78 14.73
N SER A 21 28.97 11.55 15.39
CA SER A 21 27.58 11.20 15.67
C SER A 21 26.88 10.87 14.35
N THR A 22 26.51 9.60 14.13
CA THR A 22 25.84 9.12 12.91
C THR A 22 24.36 9.50 12.88
N ALA A 23 24.05 10.75 13.22
CA ALA A 23 22.72 11.34 13.12
C ALA A 23 22.61 12.21 11.87
N ASP A 24 22.79 11.61 10.69
CA ASP A 24 22.25 12.18 9.46
C ASP A 24 21.86 11.08 8.47
N ALA A 25 20.88 10.28 8.92
CA ALA A 25 20.21 9.32 8.08
C ALA A 25 19.27 10.03 7.11
N SER A 26 19.62 9.92 5.82
CA SER A 26 18.69 10.01 4.69
C SER A 26 18.03 11.36 4.45
N GLN A 27 18.75 12.27 3.80
CA GLN A 27 18.11 13.15 2.83
C GLN A 27 17.67 12.31 1.61
N LYS A 28 16.62 11.50 1.80
CA LYS A 28 15.93 10.79 0.74
C LYS A 28 15.27 11.87 -0.11
N ARG A 29 15.99 12.36 -1.13
CA ARG A 29 15.44 13.19 -2.19
C ARG A 29 14.06 12.61 -2.53
N ARG A 30 13.00 13.40 -2.38
CA ARG A 30 11.66 13.04 -2.86
C ARG A 30 11.77 12.90 -4.38
N LYS A 31 12.18 11.72 -4.87
CA LYS A 31 11.96 11.34 -6.25
C LYS A 31 10.45 11.43 -6.42
N GLN A 32 9.99 12.36 -7.25
CA GLN A 32 8.58 12.41 -7.61
C GLN A 32 8.17 11.00 -8.03
N PRO A 33 7.03 10.48 -7.53
CA PRO A 33 6.60 9.15 -7.96
C PRO A 33 6.43 9.21 -9.47
N ALA A 34 7.17 8.35 -10.19
CA ALA A 34 6.93 8.17 -11.61
C ALA A 34 5.45 7.77 -11.76
N ASN A 35 4.69 8.61 -12.44
CA ASN A 35 3.30 8.33 -12.74
C ASN A 35 3.25 7.52 -14.04
N PHE A 36 2.76 6.29 -13.94
CA PHE A 36 2.58 5.36 -15.05
C PHE A 36 1.18 5.56 -15.61
N MET A 37 1.07 6.02 -16.85
CA MET A 37 -0.21 6.24 -17.52
C MET A 37 -0.66 5.00 -18.28
N CYS A 38 -1.97 4.78 -18.33
CA CYS A 38 -2.57 3.75 -19.18
C CYS A 38 -2.35 4.10 -20.67
N PRO A 39 -1.77 3.21 -21.48
CA PRO A 39 -1.53 3.45 -22.90
C PRO A 39 -2.79 3.37 -23.77
N ILE A 40 -3.94 2.95 -23.22
CA ILE A 40 -5.17 2.75 -23.99
C ILE A 40 -5.87 4.10 -24.23
N PRO A 41 -6.10 4.49 -25.50
CA PRO A 41 -6.79 5.73 -25.84
C PRO A 41 -8.13 5.85 -25.14
N GLY A 42 -8.42 7.01 -24.55
CA GLY A 42 -9.67 7.27 -23.84
C GLY A 42 -9.75 6.74 -22.40
N CYS A 43 -8.76 5.98 -21.90
CA CYS A 43 -8.77 5.52 -20.52
C CYS A 43 -8.33 6.60 -19.51
N GLY A 44 -7.26 7.34 -19.82
CA GLY A 44 -6.75 8.45 -18.99
C GLY A 44 -6.26 8.08 -17.58
N SER A 45 -6.26 6.80 -17.21
CA SER A 45 -5.89 6.36 -15.85
C SER A 45 -4.39 6.48 -15.60
N THR A 46 -4.01 6.95 -14.41
CA THR A 46 -2.61 7.10 -13.98
C THR A 46 -2.34 6.40 -12.65
N PHE A 47 -1.14 5.86 -12.50
CA PHE A 47 -0.76 5.02 -11.36
C PHE A 47 0.60 5.42 -10.83
N THR A 48 0.75 5.51 -9.51
CA THR A 48 2.03 5.83 -8.86
C THR A 48 3.02 4.65 -8.83
N ARG A 49 2.56 3.44 -9.19
CA ARG A 49 3.35 2.20 -9.16
C ARG A 49 3.10 1.38 -10.42
N HIS A 50 4.16 0.87 -11.03
CA HIS A 50 4.09 0.09 -12.27
C HIS A 50 3.21 -1.16 -12.15
N PHE A 51 3.26 -1.88 -11.02
CA PHE A 51 2.43 -3.07 -10.83
C PHE A 51 0.93 -2.77 -10.77
N ASN A 52 0.54 -1.54 -10.35
CA ASN A 52 -0.85 -1.11 -10.38
C ASN A 52 -1.31 -0.87 -11.82
N LEU A 53 -0.49 -0.21 -12.64
CA LEU A 53 -0.76 -0.09 -14.08
C LEU A 53 -0.88 -1.47 -14.73
N LYS A 54 0.07 -2.38 -14.48
CA LYS A 54 0.01 -3.75 -15.04
C LYS A 54 -1.25 -4.50 -14.61
N GLY A 55 -1.69 -4.32 -13.36
CA GLY A 55 -2.94 -4.89 -12.86
C GLY A 55 -4.17 -4.27 -13.53
N HIS A 56 -4.16 -2.95 -13.74
CA HIS A 56 -5.22 -2.22 -14.43
C HIS A 56 -5.32 -2.60 -15.92
N LEU A 57 -4.21 -2.84 -16.61
CA LEU A 57 -4.24 -3.29 -18.01
C LEU A 57 -5.06 -4.57 -18.20
N ARG A 58 -5.15 -5.42 -17.17
CA ARG A 58 -6.00 -6.62 -17.19
C ARG A 58 -7.50 -6.33 -17.13
N SER A 59 -7.93 -5.10 -16.79
CA SER A 59 -9.33 -4.72 -16.93
C SER A 59 -9.72 -4.37 -18.36
N HIS A 60 -8.73 -4.12 -19.22
CA HIS A 60 -8.94 -3.91 -20.65
C HIS A 60 -8.86 -5.20 -21.45
N ALA A 61 -8.09 -6.17 -20.97
CA ALA A 61 -8.16 -7.52 -21.50
C ALA A 61 -9.47 -8.17 -21.03
N GLU A 62 -10.31 -8.61 -21.97
CA GLU A 62 -11.49 -9.44 -21.65
C GLU A 62 -11.09 -10.81 -21.06
N GLU A 63 -9.80 -11.13 -21.06
CA GLU A 63 -9.25 -12.34 -20.48
C GLU A 63 -9.41 -12.36 -18.96
N LYS A 64 -10.19 -13.34 -18.50
CA LYS A 64 -10.44 -13.62 -17.08
C LYS A 64 -9.79 -14.96 -16.73
N PRO A 65 -8.45 -15.00 -16.52
CA PRO A 65 -7.73 -16.25 -16.31
C PRO A 65 -8.08 -16.92 -14.97
N PHE A 66 -8.66 -16.18 -14.02
CA PHE A 66 -9.02 -16.71 -12.71
C PHE A 66 -10.52 -17.01 -12.66
N GLN A 67 -10.88 -18.27 -12.87
CA GLN A 67 -12.26 -18.74 -12.84
C GLN A 67 -12.65 -19.22 -11.44
N CYS A 68 -13.87 -18.89 -11.02
CA CYS A 68 -14.47 -19.39 -9.80
C CYS A 68 -14.64 -20.91 -9.90
N LYS A 69 -14.15 -21.64 -8.89
CA LYS A 69 -14.22 -23.10 -8.85
C LYS A 69 -15.56 -23.64 -8.34
N TRP A 70 -16.46 -22.76 -7.89
CA TRP A 70 -17.75 -23.18 -7.36
C TRP A 70 -18.63 -23.74 -8.49
N PRO A 71 -19.17 -24.96 -8.34
CA PRO A 71 -20.04 -25.57 -9.35
C PRO A 71 -21.23 -24.67 -9.67
N GLY A 72 -21.46 -24.41 -10.96
CA GLY A 72 -22.58 -23.58 -11.44
C GLY A 72 -22.37 -22.06 -11.36
N CYS A 73 -21.23 -21.56 -10.86
CA CYS A 73 -20.97 -20.11 -10.79
C CYS A 73 -20.46 -19.54 -12.13
N GLY A 74 -19.47 -20.20 -12.75
CA GLY A 74 -18.92 -19.80 -14.06
C GLY A 74 -18.28 -18.41 -14.13
N LYS A 75 -18.05 -17.75 -12.99
CA LYS A 75 -17.59 -16.35 -12.94
C LYS A 75 -16.07 -16.24 -13.02
N GLY A 76 -15.58 -15.43 -13.96
CA GLY A 76 -14.16 -15.16 -14.17
C GLY A 76 -13.69 -13.78 -13.67
N PHE A 77 -12.42 -13.70 -13.27
CA PHE A 77 -11.77 -12.51 -12.75
C PHE A 77 -10.41 -12.25 -13.42
N ALA A 78 -10.05 -10.97 -13.55
CA ALA A 78 -8.76 -10.52 -14.06
C ALA A 78 -7.60 -10.68 -13.04
N ARG A 79 -7.92 -10.81 -11.75
CA ARG A 79 -6.93 -10.93 -10.67
C ARG A 79 -7.30 -12.07 -9.71
N GLN A 80 -6.29 -12.82 -9.29
CA GLN A 80 -6.45 -13.98 -8.40
C GLN A 80 -7.08 -13.61 -7.05
N HIS A 81 -6.67 -12.49 -6.44
CA HIS A 81 -7.21 -12.09 -5.14
C HIS A 81 -8.69 -11.69 -5.23
N ASP A 82 -9.16 -11.19 -6.37
CA ASP A 82 -10.58 -10.92 -6.59
C ASP A 82 -11.37 -12.22 -6.68
N CYS A 83 -10.85 -13.23 -7.38
CA CYS A 83 -11.45 -14.57 -7.45
C CYS A 83 -11.53 -15.23 -6.06
N LYS A 84 -10.43 -15.25 -5.30
CA LYS A 84 -10.41 -15.81 -3.93
C LYS A 84 -11.40 -15.11 -3.01
N ARG A 85 -11.49 -13.78 -3.10
CA ARG A 85 -12.48 -13.00 -2.32
C ARG A 85 -13.91 -13.36 -2.73
N HIS A 86 -14.16 -13.55 -4.02
CA HIS A 86 -15.46 -13.99 -4.49
C HIS A 86 -15.80 -15.40 -3.98
N GLU A 87 -14.85 -16.34 -3.96
CA GLU A 87 -15.05 -17.68 -3.41
C GLU A 87 -15.46 -17.66 -1.94
N GLN A 88 -14.96 -16.71 -1.14
CA GLN A 88 -15.39 -16.54 0.26
C GLN A 88 -16.89 -16.22 0.40
N LEU A 89 -17.51 -15.61 -0.63
CA LEU A 89 -18.95 -15.32 -0.63
C LEU A 89 -19.79 -16.59 -0.75
N HIS A 90 -19.33 -17.58 -1.53
CA HIS A 90 -20.01 -18.88 -1.60
C HIS A 90 -20.04 -19.60 -0.25
N LEU A 91 -19.02 -19.38 0.57
CA LEU A 91 -18.92 -19.94 1.91
C LEU A 91 -19.59 -19.06 2.97
N ASN A 92 -20.22 -17.95 2.58
CA ASN A 92 -20.76 -16.92 3.49
C ASN A 92 -19.76 -16.41 4.53
N ILE A 93 -18.45 -16.49 4.23
CA ILE A 93 -17.40 -16.04 5.14
C ILE A 93 -17.32 -14.51 5.06
N ARG A 94 -17.56 -13.87 6.20
CA ARG A 94 -17.46 -12.42 6.37
C ARG A 94 -16.47 -12.12 7.51
N PRO A 95 -15.17 -12.03 7.21
CA PRO A 95 -14.13 -12.07 8.24
C PRO A 95 -13.95 -10.74 8.99
N TYR A 96 -14.67 -9.69 8.61
CA TYR A 96 -14.50 -8.34 9.15
C TYR A 96 -15.71 -7.95 10.01
N PRO A 97 -15.70 -8.23 11.32
CA PRO A 97 -16.75 -7.80 12.24
C PRO A 97 -16.64 -6.30 12.58
N CYS A 98 -17.78 -5.63 12.71
CA CYS A 98 -17.87 -4.34 13.38
C CYS A 98 -18.06 -4.56 14.88
N GLU A 99 -17.15 -4.05 15.71
CA GLU A 99 -17.24 -4.24 17.17
C GLU A 99 -18.44 -3.51 17.79
N GLY A 100 -18.86 -2.38 17.22
CA GLY A 100 -19.98 -1.59 17.75
C GLY A 100 -21.36 -2.22 17.51
N CYS A 101 -21.60 -2.82 16.35
CA CYS A 101 -22.92 -3.36 15.98
C CYS A 101 -22.92 -4.87 15.68
N LYS A 102 -21.77 -5.53 15.81
CA LYS A 102 -21.54 -6.97 15.54
C LYS A 102 -21.89 -7.44 14.12
N LYS A 103 -22.17 -6.52 13.19
CA LYS A 103 -22.35 -6.86 11.76
C LYS A 103 -21.03 -7.31 11.15
N ASN A 104 -21.08 -8.39 10.36
CA ASN A 104 -19.93 -8.92 9.65
C ASN A 104 -19.92 -8.44 8.20
N PHE A 105 -18.73 -8.09 7.71
CA PHE A 105 -18.50 -7.60 6.36
C PHE A 105 -17.54 -8.53 5.60
N ALA A 106 -17.77 -8.66 4.30
CA ALA A 106 -16.89 -9.43 3.41
C ALA A 106 -15.59 -8.68 3.08
N ARG A 107 -15.54 -7.36 3.29
CA ARG A 107 -14.38 -6.51 2.94
C ARG A 107 -14.11 -5.44 4.00
N MET A 108 -12.84 -5.14 4.23
CA MET A 108 -12.41 -4.12 5.19
C MET A 108 -12.88 -2.70 4.80
N ASP A 109 -12.83 -2.35 3.51
CA ASP A 109 -13.30 -1.04 3.03
C ASP A 109 -14.81 -0.86 3.24
N ALA A 110 -15.59 -1.94 3.11
CA ALA A 110 -17.01 -1.92 3.43
C ALA A 110 -17.27 -1.71 4.93
N LEU A 111 -16.46 -2.34 5.79
CA LEU A 111 -16.51 -2.12 7.24
C LEU A 111 -16.12 -0.67 7.61
N ASN A 112 -15.06 -0.12 6.99
CA ASN A 112 -14.63 1.25 7.26
C ASN A 112 -15.72 2.27 6.88
N ARG A 113 -16.27 2.15 5.66
CA ARG A 113 -17.40 2.98 5.23
C ARG A 113 -18.61 2.83 6.16
N HIS A 114 -18.90 1.60 6.59
CA HIS A 114 -19.96 1.36 7.58
C HIS A 114 -19.69 2.10 8.90
N ARG A 115 -18.46 2.03 9.43
CA ARG A 115 -18.07 2.73 10.66
C ARG A 115 -18.22 4.24 10.52
N GLU A 116 -17.70 4.80 9.42
CA GLU A 116 -17.80 6.23 9.10
C GLU A 116 -19.25 6.72 8.98
N SER A 117 -20.13 5.93 8.35
CA SER A 117 -21.56 6.26 8.25
C SER A 117 -22.33 6.06 9.56
N SER A 118 -21.92 5.10 10.39
CA SER A 118 -22.59 4.82 11.68
C SER A 118 -22.28 5.88 12.73
N SER A 119 -21.12 6.54 12.64
CA SER A 119 -20.82 7.76 13.41
C SER A 119 -21.75 8.94 13.10
N LEU A 120 -22.52 8.90 12.00
CA LEU A 120 -23.47 9.93 11.59
C LEU A 120 -24.94 9.52 11.80
N GLY A 121 -25.22 8.41 12.52
CA GLY A 121 -26.58 8.01 12.89
C GLY A 121 -27.46 7.48 11.75
N LEU A 122 -26.91 7.22 10.57
CA LEU A 122 -27.67 6.64 9.45
C LEU A 122 -27.62 5.11 9.56
N SER A 123 -28.75 4.50 9.89
CA SER A 123 -28.90 3.04 9.85
C SER A 123 -28.66 2.57 8.41
N SER A 124 -27.50 1.98 8.16
CA SER A 124 -27.14 1.43 6.86
C SER A 124 -28.16 0.35 6.47
N PHE A 125 -29.02 0.69 5.51
CA PHE A 125 -29.88 -0.24 4.79
C PHE A 125 -29.02 -1.41 4.31
N ALA A 126 -29.47 -2.63 4.63
CA ALA A 126 -28.89 -3.85 4.11
C ALA A 126 -29.10 -3.88 2.59
N ILE A 127 -28.09 -3.46 1.83
CA ILE A 127 -27.94 -3.92 0.46
C ILE A 127 -27.11 -5.18 0.55
N ASP A 128 -27.80 -6.32 0.59
CA ASP A 128 -27.21 -7.58 0.16
C ASP A 128 -26.72 -7.37 -1.27
N VAL A 129 -25.41 -7.18 -1.41
CA VAL A 129 -24.75 -7.21 -2.71
C VAL A 129 -24.65 -8.67 -3.13
N PHE A 130 -25.80 -9.24 -3.48
CA PHE A 130 -25.96 -10.42 -4.32
C PHE A 130 -26.61 -9.92 -5.61
N SER A 131 -25.83 -9.61 -6.63
CA SER A 131 -26.25 -9.56 -8.04
C SER A 131 -25.07 -9.24 -8.95
N PHE A 132 -25.08 -9.90 -10.11
CA PHE A 132 -24.05 -10.06 -11.14
C PHE A 132 -22.91 -11.01 -10.80
#